data_AF-A0A9D4GXK4-F1
#
_entry.id   AF-A0A9D4GXK4-F1
#
_cell.length_a   1.000
_cell.length_b   1.000
_cell.length_c   1.000
_cell.angle_alpha   90.00
_cell.angle_beta   90.00
_cell.angle_gamma   90.00
#
_symmetry.space_group_name_H-M   'P 1'
#
loop_
_entity.id
_entity.type
_entity.pdbx_description
1 polymer ?
#
loop_
_entity_poly.entity_id
_entity_poly.type
_entity_poly.pdbx_seq_one_letter_code
_entity_poly.pdbx_strand_id
1 'polypeptide(L)' 'MLLQICDILPRERPGVLACCNPIPPLVRQYLNEIHTIIMKAREAPLTKVHNFEKEWVYCFLHFCWSQDI' A
#
# COMPACT_ATOMS: atom_id res chain seq x y z
N MET A 1 9.25 9.57 -2.96
CA MET A 1 8.03 9.53 -2.12
C MET A 1 7.42 8.15 -2.05
N LEU A 2 7.00 7.53 -3.16
CA LEU A 2 6.46 6.16 -3.12
C LEU A 2 7.47 5.15 -2.56
N LEU A 3 8.73 5.20 -3.04
CA LEU A 3 9.81 4.37 -2.51
C LEU A 3 10.01 4.57 -1.00
N GLN A 4 9.92 5.81 -0.50
CA GLN A 4 10.06 6.09 0.93
C GLN A 4 8.94 5.45 1.76
N ILE A 5 7.71 5.43 1.25
CA ILE A 5 6.61 4.73 1.91
C ILE A 5 6.87 3.23 1.95
N CYS A 6 7.38 2.65 0.86
CA CYS A 6 7.72 1.23 0.76
C CYS A 6 8.90 0.83 1.65
N ASP A 7 9.89 1.71 1.84
CA ASP A 7 11.03 1.45 2.72
C ASP A 7 10.65 1.57 4.20
N ILE A 8 9.86 2.59 4.55
CA ILE A 8 9.48 2.88 5.94
C ILE A 8 8.34 1.96 6.41
N LEU A 9 7.44 1.57 5.50
CA LEU A 9 6.20 0.85 5.79
C LEU A 9 5.46 1.44 7.01
N PRO A 10 5.00 2.71 6.96
CA PRO A 10 4.46 3.40 8.13
C PRO A 10 3.26 2.65 8.72
N ARG A 11 3.28 2.44 10.04
CA ARG A 11 2.23 1.71 10.78
C ARG A 11 0.94 2.50 10.95
N GLU A 12 1.02 3.82 10.84
CA GLU A 12 -0.11 4.73 11.03
C GLU A 12 -0.32 5.63 9.82
N ARG A 13 -1.58 6.03 9.57
CA ARG A 13 -1.95 6.92 8.45
C ARG A 13 -1.18 8.25 8.44
N PRO A 14 -0.96 8.96 9.57
CA PRO A 14 -0.14 10.17 9.57
C PRO A 14 1.30 9.92 9.09
N GLY A 15 1.84 8.72 9.32
CA GLY A 15 3.15 8.32 8.82
C GLY A 15 3.21 8.25 7.29
N VAL A 16 2.13 7.83 6.62
CA VAL A 16 2.02 7.85 5.14
C VAL A 16 2.10 9.28 4.62
N LEU A 17 1.39 10.22 5.26
CA LEU A 17 1.41 11.63 4.89
C LEU A 17 2.77 12.28 5.16
N ALA A 18 3.45 11.91 6.25
CA ALA A 18 4.78 12.41 6.58
C ALA A 18 5.85 12.00 5.56
N CYS A 19 5.66 10.88 4.85
CA CYS A 19 6.53 10.45 3.76
C CYS A 19 6.34 11.28 2.47
N CYS A 20 5.36 12.18 2.45
CA CYS A 20 4.98 12.95 1.28
C CYS A 20 5.18 14.45 1.52
N ASN A 21 6.11 15.07 0.79
CA ASN A 21 6.31 16.52 0.88
C ASN A 21 6.67 17.13 -0.49
N PRO A 22 5.77 17.92 -1.10
CA PRO A 22 4.41 18.25 -0.66
C PRO A 22 3.47 17.04 -0.75
N ILE A 23 2.39 17.03 0.04
CA ILE A 23 1.43 15.93 0.08
C ILE A 23 0.54 15.95 -1.18
N PRO A 24 0.55 14.90 -2.02
CA PRO A 24 -0.31 14.82 -3.19
C PRO A 24 -1.79 14.74 -2.78
N PRO A 25 -2.70 15.42 -3.49
CA PRO A 25 -4.13 15.40 -3.17
C PRO A 25 -4.71 13.98 -3.21
N LEU A 26 -4.27 13.16 -4.18
CA LEU A 26 -4.71 11.77 -4.30
C LEU A 26 -4.26 10.90 -3.12
N VAL A 27 -3.05 11.12 -2.58
CA VAL A 27 -2.59 10.40 -1.37
C VAL A 27 -3.46 10.74 -0.17
N ARG A 28 -3.92 12.00 -0.08
CA ARG A 28 -4.85 12.43 0.96
C ARG A 28 -6.24 11.80 0.79
N GLN A 29 -6.72 11.74 -0.45
CA GLN A 29 -8.02 11.15 -0.80
C GLN A 29 -8.07 9.64 -0.50
N TYR A 30 -7.02 8.91 -0.90
CA TYR A 30 -6.94 7.45 -0.77
C TYR A 30 -6.11 6.98 0.44
N LEU A 31 -5.94 7.85 1.45
CA LEU A 31 -5.05 7.61 2.59
C LEU A 31 -5.36 6.29 3.32
N ASN A 32 -6.65 6.00 3.50
CA ASN A 32 -7.10 4.78 4.18
C ASN A 32 -6.74 3.53 3.38
N GLU A 33 -6.93 3.57 2.05
CA GLU A 33 -6.65 2.43 1.16
C GLU A 33 -5.15 2.18 1.07
N ILE A 34 -4.36 3.25 0.89
CA ILE A 34 -2.89 3.19 0.88
C ILE A 34 -2.38 2.59 2.20
N HIS A 35 -2.88 3.08 3.34
CA HIS A 35 -2.50 2.55 4.65
C HIS A 35 -2.89 1.07 4.81
N THR A 36 -4.05 0.67 4.30
CA THR A 36 -4.50 -0.74 4.31
C THR A 36 -3.56 -1.64 3.50
N ILE A 37 -3.13 -1.19 2.31
CA ILE A 37 -2.16 -1.90 1.48
C ILE A 37 -0.82 -2.06 2.22
N ILE A 38 -0.36 -1.00 2.89
CA ILE A 38 0.88 -1.02 3.68
C ILE A 38 0.76 -2.01 4.85
N MET A 39 -0.37 -2.04 5.56
CA MET A 39 -0.58 -2.99 6.65
C MET A 39 -0.55 -4.44 6.16
N LYS A 40 -1.21 -4.73 5.03
CA LYS A 40 -1.13 -6.05 4.38
C LYS A 40 0.30 -6.40 3.98
N ALA A 41 1.05 -5.45 3.43
CA ALA A 41 2.46 -5.65 3.07
C ALA A 41 3.33 -5.97 4.30
N ARG A 42 3.01 -5.39 5.47
CA ARG A 42 3.72 -5.67 6.73
C ARG A 42 3.37 -7.02 7.34
N GLU A 43 2.15 -7.49 7.12
CA GLU A 43 1.68 -8.81 7.59
C GLU A 43 2.17 -9.95 6.69
N ALA A 44 2.58 -9.65 5.46
CA ALA A 44 3.13 -10.63 4.53
C ALA A 44 4.45 -11.22 5.06
N PRO A 45 4.62 -12.55 5.05
CA PRO A 45 5.85 -13.19 5.50
C PRO A 45 6.98 -12.93 4.48
N LEU A 46 8.20 -12.67 4.97
CA LEU A 46 9.39 -12.40 4.15
C LEU A 46 9.95 -13.63 3.40
N THR A 47 9.14 -14.67 3.22
CA THR A 47 9.55 -15.92 2.57
C THR A 47 9.86 -15.69 1.08
N LYS A 48 10.94 -16.32 0.60
CA LYS A 48 11.60 -16.04 -0.69
C LYS A 48 10.65 -15.88 -1.89
N VAL A 49 10.95 -14.87 -2.70
CA VAL A 49 10.25 -14.22 -3.84
C VAL A 49 9.72 -15.12 -4.97
N HIS A 50 9.69 -16.45 -4.85
CA HIS A 50 9.31 -17.32 -5.98
C HIS A 50 7.80 -17.46 -6.25
N ASN A 51 6.92 -16.95 -5.37
CA ASN A 51 5.46 -17.07 -5.50
C ASN A 51 4.69 -15.74 -5.38
N PHE A 52 5.37 -14.60 -5.36
CA PHE A 52 4.76 -13.28 -5.07
C PHE A 52 3.77 -12.80 -6.15
N GLU A 53 3.87 -13.26 -7.39
CA GLU A 53 3.02 -12.75 -8.48
C GLU A 53 1.55 -13.15 -8.33
N LYS A 54 1.22 -14.28 -7.69
CA LYS A 54 -0.17 -14.74 -7.67
C LYS A 54 -1.00 -13.99 -6.62
N GLU A 55 -0.52 -13.88 -5.38
CA GLU A 55 -1.31 -13.26 -4.30
C GLU A 55 -1.52 -11.76 -4.47
N TRP A 56 -0.51 -11.02 -4.95
CA TRP A 56 -0.66 -9.58 -5.20
C TRP A 56 -1.50 -9.30 -6.42
N VAL A 57 -1.42 -10.12 -7.49
CA VAL A 57 -2.33 -9.98 -8.64
C VAL A 57 -3.76 -10.30 -8.21
N TYR A 58 -4.01 -11.32 -7.39
CA TYR A 58 -5.35 -11.56 -6.84
C TYR A 58 -5.80 -10.45 -5.89
N CYS A 59 -4.94 -9.91 -5.02
CA CYS A 59 -5.30 -8.77 -4.16
C CYS A 59 -5.53 -7.49 -4.98
N PHE A 60 -4.72 -7.22 -6.00
CA PHE A 60 -4.84 -6.04 -6.85
C PHE A 60 -6.03 -6.15 -7.80
N LEU A 61 -6.29 -7.33 -8.39
CA LEU A 61 -7.54 -7.61 -9.12
C LEU A 61 -8.74 -7.59 -8.18
N HIS A 62 -8.70 -8.20 -6.99
CA HIS A 62 -9.84 -8.16 -6.07
C HIS A 62 -10.10 -6.74 -5.53
N PHE A 63 -9.08 -5.89 -5.42
CA PHE A 63 -9.25 -4.48 -5.04
C PHE A 63 -9.74 -3.64 -6.23
N CYS A 64 -9.12 -3.75 -7.41
CA CYS A 64 -9.56 -3.05 -8.63
C CYS A 64 -10.92 -3.53 -9.16
N TRP A 65 -11.30 -4.78 -8.93
CA TRP A 65 -12.59 -5.36 -9.37
C TRP A 65 -13.68 -5.27 -8.28
N SER A 66 -13.32 -4.87 -7.06
CA SER A 66 -14.28 -4.39 -6.05
C SER A 66 -14.50 -2.87 -6.13
N GLN A 67 -13.77 -2.18 -7.01
CA GLN A 67 -13.95 -0.78 -7.41
C GLN A 67 -14.42 -0.70 -8.88
N ASP A 68 -15.44 -1.48 -9.23
CA ASP A 68 -16.36 -1.09 -10.30
C ASP A 68 -17.57 -0.37 -9.64
N ILE A 69 -17.63 0.95 -9.86
CA ILE A 69 -18.52 2.03 -9.31
C ILE A 69 -18.02 2.78 -8.06
#